data_AF-A0A9E3TFW1-F1
#
_entry.id   AF-A0A9E3TFW1-F1
#
_cell.length_a   1.000
_cell.length_b   1.000
_cell.length_c   1.000
_cell.angle_alpha   90.00
_cell.angle_beta   90.00
_cell.angle_gamma   90.00
#
_symmetry.space_group_name_H-M   'P 1'
#
loop_
_entity.id
_entity.type
_entity.pdbx_description
1 polymer ?
#
loop_
_entity_poly.entity_id
_entity_poly.type
_entity_poly.pdbx_seq_one_letter_code
_entity_poly.pdbx_strand_id
1 'polypeptide(L)'
;MKQEQFLSVLDRDEATARFRAALGELSPRGTEDVGLDEALGRVLAADVLSPVDVPGFDRSNVDGYAVQAADTFGAIEASPRRLSVLAAAVVMGSVPEAEVTSGTAMAIPTGGVLPRGADAVVMVEDTRPEGGDVVVSRAVTPGRSVTFAGTDVAQNEAVLRERDVLTSRETGILAALGMSRVEVFARPRVAILSTGDELVPPGEPLGTGQVYD
;
A
#
# COMPACT_ATOMS: atom_id res chain seq x y z
N MET A 1 13.91 -53.19 33.40
CA MET A 1 14.20 -52.90 31.98
C MET A 1 15.51 -52.13 31.95
N LYS A 2 16.57 -52.61 31.27
CA LYS A 2 17.83 -51.85 31.16
C LYS A 2 17.60 -50.71 30.15
N GLN A 3 17.69 -49.47 30.60
CA GLN A 3 17.55 -48.29 29.74
C GLN A 3 18.90 -47.96 29.08
N GLU A 4 19.28 -48.72 28.05
CA GLU A 4 20.54 -48.51 27.33
C GLU A 4 20.46 -47.37 26.29
N GLN A 5 19.24 -46.92 25.93
CA GLN A 5 19.03 -45.82 24.98
C GLN A 5 19.72 -44.49 25.37
N PHE A 6 19.97 -44.22 26.65
CA PHE A 6 20.61 -42.98 27.11
C PHE A 6 22.14 -42.97 26.92
N LEU A 7 22.74 -44.10 26.56
CA LEU A 7 24.19 -44.21 26.31
C LEU A 7 24.56 -43.97 24.83
N SER A 8 23.57 -43.85 23.96
CA SER A 8 23.74 -43.59 22.53
C SER A 8 23.19 -42.20 22.19
N VAL A 9 24.06 -41.21 22.24
CA VAL A 9 23.71 -39.81 21.91
C VAL A 9 24.16 -39.49 20.48
N LEU A 10 23.30 -38.78 19.75
CA LEU A 10 23.63 -38.24 18.43
C LEU A 10 24.17 -36.82 18.59
N ASP A 11 25.09 -36.43 17.71
CA ASP A 11 25.40 -35.02 17.55
C ASP A 11 24.24 -34.26 16.90
N ARG A 12 24.29 -32.93 16.98
CA ARG A 12 23.24 -32.03 16.50
C ARG A 12 22.98 -32.18 15.00
N ASP A 13 24.02 -32.37 14.20
CA ASP A 13 23.92 -32.35 12.74
C ASP A 13 23.24 -33.64 12.27
N GLU A 14 23.66 -34.79 12.81
CA GLU A 14 23.01 -36.07 12.57
C GLU A 14 21.56 -36.08 13.04
N ALA A 15 21.26 -35.52 14.22
CA ALA A 15 19.89 -35.38 14.71
C ALA A 15 19.02 -34.51 13.78
N THR A 16 19.57 -33.38 13.29
CA THR A 16 18.87 -32.48 12.37
C THR A 16 18.62 -33.14 11.01
N ALA A 17 19.59 -33.89 10.50
CA ALA A 17 19.46 -34.63 9.25
C ALA A 17 18.36 -35.70 9.34
N ARG A 18 18.35 -36.51 10.40
CA ARG A 18 17.31 -37.51 10.65
C ARG A 18 15.93 -36.90 10.81
N PHE A 19 15.82 -35.79 11.54
CA PHE A 19 14.56 -35.07 11.71
C PHE A 19 14.00 -34.58 10.37
N ARG A 20 14.84 -33.94 9.53
CA ARG A 20 14.42 -33.48 8.19
C ARG A 20 14.04 -34.65 7.28
N ALA A 21 14.79 -35.74 7.32
CA ALA A 21 14.47 -36.94 6.55
C ALA A 21 13.13 -37.56 6.98
N ALA A 22 12.82 -37.55 8.28
CA ALA A 22 11.57 -38.06 8.82
C ALA A 22 10.36 -37.15 8.50
N LEU A 23 10.55 -35.82 8.45
CA LEU A 23 9.52 -34.88 8.03
C LEU A 23 9.15 -35.02 6.56
N GLY A 24 10.11 -35.45 5.72
CA GLY A 24 9.94 -35.51 4.27
C GLY A 24 9.75 -34.12 3.64
N GLU A 25 9.02 -34.05 2.53
CA GLU A 25 8.70 -32.80 1.86
C GLU A 25 7.53 -32.11 2.56
N LEU A 26 7.80 -30.96 3.17
CA LEU A 26 6.76 -30.12 3.76
C LEU A 26 6.14 -29.24 2.68
N SER A 27 4.86 -29.44 2.43
CA SER A 27 4.05 -28.60 1.55
C SER A 27 2.94 -27.89 2.32
N PRO A 28 2.49 -26.72 1.84
CA PRO A 28 1.32 -26.05 2.39
C PRO A 28 0.12 -27.01 2.42
N ARG A 29 -0.67 -26.96 3.51
CA ARG A 29 -1.79 -27.90 3.74
C ARG A 29 -3.09 -27.49 3.04
N GLY A 30 -3.03 -26.44 2.22
CA GLY A 30 -4.16 -25.79 1.57
C GLY A 30 -4.02 -24.28 1.63
N THR A 31 -4.98 -23.60 1.01
CA THR A 31 -5.13 -22.15 1.07
C THR A 31 -6.48 -21.82 1.69
N GLU A 32 -6.60 -20.61 2.24
CA GLU A 32 -7.84 -20.05 2.77
C GLU A 32 -7.91 -18.57 2.43
N ASP A 33 -9.13 -18.08 2.25
CA ASP A 33 -9.39 -16.67 1.99
C ASP A 33 -9.80 -15.98 3.29
N VAL A 34 -9.03 -14.98 3.71
CA VAL A 34 -9.21 -14.29 5.00
C VAL A 34 -9.50 -12.81 4.82
N GLY A 35 -10.16 -12.22 5.82
CA GLY A 35 -10.31 -10.77 5.88
C GLY A 35 -8.95 -10.09 6.02
N LEU A 36 -8.82 -8.88 5.48
CA LEU A 36 -7.57 -8.11 5.57
C LEU A 36 -7.16 -7.83 7.04
N ASP A 37 -8.13 -7.71 7.94
CA ASP A 37 -7.96 -7.57 9.38
C ASP A 37 -7.36 -8.82 10.07
N GLU A 38 -7.49 -9.99 9.45
CA GLU A 38 -6.93 -11.26 9.90
C GLU A 38 -5.64 -11.65 9.15
N ALA A 39 -5.22 -10.83 8.18
CA ALA A 39 -4.14 -11.14 7.26
C ALA A 39 -2.73 -10.91 7.85
N LEU A 40 -2.62 -10.14 8.95
CA LEU A 40 -1.32 -9.85 9.57
C LEU A 40 -0.63 -11.14 10.06
N GLY A 41 0.61 -11.34 9.60
CA GLY A 41 1.42 -12.53 9.89
C GLY A 41 0.99 -13.79 9.12
N ARG A 42 0.07 -13.68 8.17
CA ARG A 42 -0.25 -14.76 7.22
C ARG A 42 0.79 -14.78 6.08
N VAL A 43 0.78 -15.84 5.27
CA VAL A 43 1.69 -16.01 4.14
C VAL A 43 0.86 -16.10 2.86
N LEU A 44 1.16 -15.28 1.85
CA LEU A 44 0.42 -15.24 0.59
C LEU A 44 0.47 -16.58 -0.15
N ALA A 45 -0.69 -16.99 -0.65
CA ALA A 45 -0.85 -18.22 -1.45
C ALA A 45 -0.69 -18.00 -2.96
N ALA A 46 -0.69 -16.75 -3.43
CA ALA A 46 -0.51 -16.38 -4.82
C ALA A 46 0.09 -14.97 -4.95
N ASP A 47 0.65 -14.67 -6.12
CA ASP A 47 1.02 -13.30 -6.49
C ASP A 47 -0.21 -12.38 -6.45
N VAL A 48 -0.03 -11.16 -5.96
CA VAL A 48 -1.07 -10.14 -5.96
C VAL A 48 -0.80 -9.16 -7.09
N LEU A 49 -1.72 -9.12 -8.05
CA LEU A 49 -1.73 -8.13 -9.11
C LEU A 49 -2.64 -6.97 -8.71
N SER A 50 -2.22 -5.75 -9.02
CA SER A 50 -3.04 -4.57 -8.73
C SER A 50 -4.32 -4.57 -9.58
N PRO A 51 -5.51 -4.47 -8.98
CA PRO A 51 -6.76 -4.38 -9.74
C PRO A 51 -7.00 -2.98 -10.33
N VAL A 52 -6.24 -1.99 -9.89
CA VAL A 52 -6.42 -0.57 -10.21
C VAL A 52 -5.08 0.12 -10.46
N ASP A 53 -5.12 1.28 -11.09
CA ASP A 53 -4.00 2.22 -11.05
C ASP A 53 -3.95 2.94 -9.70
N VAL A 54 -2.75 3.20 -9.19
CA VAL A 54 -2.50 4.05 -8.03
C VAL A 54 -1.52 5.16 -8.42
N PRO A 55 -1.92 6.44 -8.36
CA PRO A 55 -3.31 6.91 -8.22
C PRO A 55 -4.18 6.46 -9.41
N GLY A 56 -5.51 6.40 -9.23
CA GLY A 56 -6.45 5.95 -10.27
C GLY A 56 -6.80 7.00 -11.33
N PHE A 57 -6.23 8.20 -11.23
CA PHE A 57 -6.43 9.32 -12.14
C PHE A 57 -5.30 10.33 -11.98
N ASP A 58 -5.11 11.17 -13.00
CA ASP A 58 -4.16 12.28 -12.95
C ASP A 58 -4.60 13.28 -11.89
N ARG A 59 -3.72 13.56 -10.92
CA ARG A 59 -4.05 14.39 -9.78
C ARG A 59 -3.04 15.50 -9.52
N SER A 60 -3.50 16.60 -8.96
CA SER A 60 -2.63 17.68 -8.52
C SER A 60 -1.76 17.28 -7.32
N ASN A 61 -0.49 17.68 -7.33
CA ASN A 61 0.43 17.55 -6.21
C ASN A 61 0.44 18.79 -5.28
N VAL A 62 -0.24 19.86 -5.69
CA VAL A 62 -0.26 21.16 -4.98
C VAL A 62 -1.65 21.78 -5.01
N ASP A 63 -1.90 22.75 -4.13
CA ASP A 63 -3.03 23.66 -4.28
C ASP A 63 -2.68 24.72 -5.32
N GLY A 64 -3.61 25.05 -6.22
CA GLY A 64 -3.35 26.04 -7.24
C GLY A 64 -4.37 26.08 -8.37
N TYR A 65 -3.87 26.24 -9.60
CA TYR A 65 -4.67 26.40 -10.80
C TYR A 65 -4.26 25.42 -11.89
N ALA A 66 -5.20 24.59 -12.34
CA ALA A 66 -5.05 23.76 -13.51
C ALA A 66 -5.13 24.62 -14.77
N VAL A 67 -4.13 24.49 -15.64
CA VAL A 67 -3.92 25.33 -16.82
C VAL A 67 -3.47 24.49 -18.01
N GLN A 68 -3.53 25.07 -19.22
CA GLN A 68 -2.66 24.65 -20.32
C GLN A 68 -1.30 25.30 -20.12
N ALA A 69 -0.24 24.50 -19.98
CA ALA A 69 1.12 24.95 -19.72
C ALA A 69 1.58 26.00 -20.74
N ALA A 70 1.17 25.83 -22.01
CA ALA A 70 1.46 26.76 -23.10
C ALA A 70 1.02 28.20 -22.83
N ASP A 71 -0.09 28.40 -22.12
CA ASP A 71 -0.59 29.74 -21.79
C ASP A 71 0.26 30.45 -20.72
N THR A 72 1.11 29.70 -20.01
CA THR A 72 2.05 30.24 -19.02
C THR A 72 3.42 30.57 -19.62
N PHE A 73 3.68 30.21 -20.88
CA PHE A 73 5.02 30.35 -21.46
C PHE A 73 5.50 31.82 -21.49
N GLY A 74 6.72 32.01 -20.99
CA GLY A 74 7.34 33.33 -20.83
C GLY A 74 6.85 34.12 -19.60
N ALA A 75 5.98 33.55 -18.74
CA ALA A 75 5.61 34.17 -17.48
C ALA A 75 6.83 34.31 -16.56
N ILE A 76 7.10 35.55 -16.15
CA ILE A 76 8.08 35.94 -15.12
C ILE A 76 7.44 37.03 -14.25
N GLU A 77 7.96 37.29 -13.05
CA GLU A 77 7.41 38.30 -12.14
C GLU A 77 7.26 39.69 -12.78
N ALA A 78 8.24 40.11 -13.59
CA ALA A 78 8.21 41.40 -14.27
C ALA A 78 7.24 41.46 -15.48
N SER A 79 6.81 40.31 -15.99
CA SER A 79 5.91 40.18 -17.15
C SER A 79 5.03 38.93 -16.97
N PRO A 80 4.07 38.96 -16.03
CA PRO A 80 3.25 37.81 -15.72
C PRO A 80 2.23 37.53 -16.83
N ARG A 81 1.73 36.30 -16.87
CA ARG A 81 0.59 35.92 -17.73
C ARG A 81 -0.70 36.02 -16.94
N ARG A 82 -1.81 36.29 -17.63
CA ARG A 82 -3.14 36.44 -17.03
C ARG A 82 -4.05 35.42 -17.68
N LEU A 83 -4.72 34.61 -16.86
CA LEU A 83 -5.67 33.59 -17.30
C LEU A 83 -7.02 33.83 -16.63
N SER A 84 -8.11 33.67 -17.38
CA SER A 84 -9.46 33.83 -16.83
C SER A 84 -9.83 32.60 -15.99
N VAL A 85 -10.18 32.81 -14.73
CA VAL A 85 -10.55 31.72 -13.83
C VAL A 85 -11.99 31.32 -14.12
N LEU A 86 -12.21 30.04 -14.42
CA LEU A 86 -13.53 29.47 -14.62
C LEU A 86 -14.34 29.59 -13.32
N ALA A 87 -15.65 29.79 -13.45
CA ALA A 87 -16.55 29.82 -12.28
C ALA A 87 -16.62 28.46 -11.56
N ALA A 88 -16.38 27.37 -12.30
CA ALA A 88 -16.24 26.03 -11.73
C ALA A 88 -14.86 25.84 -11.10
N ALA A 89 -14.80 25.07 -10.02
CA ALA A 89 -13.58 24.66 -9.36
C ALA A 89 -13.59 23.13 -9.17
N VAL A 90 -12.40 22.52 -9.10
CA VAL A 90 -12.29 21.09 -8.83
C VAL A 90 -12.68 20.82 -7.38
N VAL A 91 -13.69 19.98 -7.19
CA VAL A 91 -14.14 19.53 -5.86
C VAL A 91 -13.60 18.13 -5.58
N MET A 92 -13.09 17.93 -4.36
CA MET A 92 -12.59 16.63 -3.91
C MET A 92 -13.62 15.51 -4.06
N GLY A 93 -13.17 14.39 -4.61
CA GLY A 93 -14.00 13.21 -4.86
C GLY A 93 -14.99 13.34 -6.01
N SER A 94 -14.87 14.38 -6.85
CA SER A 94 -15.73 14.59 -8.03
C SER A 94 -14.92 14.78 -9.31
N VAL A 95 -15.54 14.46 -10.45
CA VAL A 95 -14.96 14.72 -11.77
C VAL A 95 -15.43 16.10 -12.24
N PRO A 96 -14.52 17.04 -12.57
CA PRO A 96 -14.91 18.34 -13.10
C PRO A 96 -15.64 18.20 -14.44
N GLU A 97 -16.82 18.81 -14.57
CA GLU A 97 -17.59 18.82 -15.83
C GLU A 97 -17.08 19.88 -16.82
N ALA A 98 -16.54 20.98 -16.30
CA ALA A 98 -15.98 22.05 -17.13
C ALA A 98 -14.54 21.71 -17.56
N GLU A 99 -14.20 22.12 -18.77
CA GLU A 99 -12.86 21.89 -19.35
C GLU A 99 -12.03 23.17 -19.30
N VAL A 100 -10.72 23.01 -19.09
CA VAL A 100 -9.74 24.10 -19.21
C VAL A 100 -9.39 24.27 -20.68
N THR A 101 -9.70 25.45 -21.21
CA THR A 101 -9.39 25.86 -22.59
C THR A 101 -8.28 26.92 -22.59
N SER A 102 -7.69 27.21 -23.76
CA SER A 102 -6.60 28.18 -23.84
C SER A 102 -7.02 29.56 -23.31
N GLY A 103 -6.14 30.15 -22.49
CA GLY A 103 -6.34 31.40 -21.78
C GLY A 103 -7.17 31.28 -20.49
N THR A 104 -7.58 30.07 -20.10
CA THR A 104 -8.40 29.85 -18.90
C THR A 104 -7.66 29.03 -17.85
N ALA A 105 -8.15 29.09 -16.61
CA ALA A 105 -7.62 28.33 -15.49
C ALA A 105 -8.76 27.83 -14.59
N MET A 106 -8.58 26.67 -13.96
CA MET A 106 -9.53 26.13 -12.97
C MET A 106 -8.84 25.96 -11.62
N ALA A 107 -9.44 26.49 -10.55
CA ALA A 107 -8.92 26.28 -9.19
C ALA A 107 -8.97 24.79 -8.84
N ILE A 108 -7.85 24.26 -8.34
CA ILE A 108 -7.67 22.84 -8.04
C ILE A 108 -6.93 22.67 -6.70
N PRO A 109 -7.47 21.90 -5.75
CA PRO A 109 -6.75 21.53 -4.54
C PRO A 109 -5.80 20.35 -4.80
N THR A 110 -4.88 20.14 -3.87
CA THR A 110 -4.01 18.96 -3.81
C THR A 110 -4.85 17.68 -3.81
N GLY A 111 -4.49 16.72 -4.66
CA GLY A 111 -5.28 15.50 -4.89
C GLY A 111 -6.45 15.68 -5.87
N GLY A 112 -6.69 16.89 -6.36
CA GLY A 112 -7.72 17.22 -7.36
C GLY A 112 -7.54 16.43 -8.65
N VAL A 113 -8.64 15.88 -9.18
CA VAL A 113 -8.65 15.31 -10.54
C VAL A 113 -8.27 16.41 -11.51
N LEU A 114 -7.25 16.18 -12.34
CA LEU A 114 -6.85 17.12 -13.38
C LEU A 114 -8.02 17.30 -14.37
N PRO A 115 -8.60 18.51 -14.52
CA PRO A 115 -9.72 18.73 -15.42
C PRO A 115 -9.29 18.53 -16.87
N ARG A 116 -10.24 18.11 -17.72
CA ARG A 116 -9.98 17.95 -19.16
C ARG A 116 -9.46 19.25 -19.76
N GLY A 117 -8.50 19.12 -20.68
CA GLY A 117 -7.87 20.24 -21.37
C GLY A 117 -6.73 20.91 -20.59
N ALA A 118 -6.57 20.65 -19.29
CA ALA A 118 -5.36 21.04 -18.54
C ALA A 118 -4.27 19.98 -18.69
N ASP A 119 -3.01 20.42 -18.69
CA ASP A 119 -1.84 19.53 -18.72
C ASP A 119 -0.80 19.88 -17.63
N ALA A 120 -1.04 20.91 -16.81
CA ALA A 120 -0.17 21.30 -15.69
C ALA A 120 -0.96 22.01 -14.58
N VAL A 121 -0.36 22.10 -13.38
CA VAL A 121 -0.87 22.89 -12.25
C VAL A 121 0.18 23.91 -11.81
N VAL A 122 -0.21 25.19 -11.80
CA VAL A 122 0.58 26.28 -11.20
C VAL A 122 0.21 26.35 -9.72
N MET A 123 1.20 26.28 -8.83
CA MET A 123 0.96 26.36 -7.39
C MET A 123 0.47 27.74 -6.97
N VAL A 124 -0.34 27.81 -5.92
CA VAL A 124 -0.96 29.07 -5.47
C VAL A 124 0.07 30.16 -5.18
N GLU A 125 1.26 29.80 -4.70
CA GLU A 125 2.38 30.70 -4.40
C GLU A 125 2.95 31.41 -5.63
N ASP A 126 2.85 30.80 -6.81
CA ASP A 126 3.27 31.37 -8.10
C ASP A 126 2.10 32.12 -8.80
N THR A 127 1.00 32.37 -8.07
CA THR A 127 -0.19 33.03 -8.59
C THR A 127 -0.72 34.15 -7.70
N ARG A 128 -1.44 35.10 -8.32
CA ARG A 128 -2.20 36.13 -7.62
C ARG A 128 -3.60 36.28 -8.24
N PRO A 129 -4.68 36.02 -7.49
CA PRO A 129 -6.04 36.30 -7.96
C PRO A 129 -6.25 37.80 -8.20
N GLU A 130 -6.89 38.17 -9.30
CA GLU A 130 -7.18 39.56 -9.65
C GLU A 130 -8.45 39.67 -10.50
N GLY A 131 -9.56 40.12 -9.91
CA GLY A 131 -10.76 40.52 -10.66
C GLY A 131 -11.43 39.43 -11.50
N GLY A 132 -11.36 38.17 -11.09
CA GLY A 132 -11.87 37.01 -11.86
C GLY A 132 -10.82 36.33 -12.74
N ASP A 133 -9.63 36.92 -12.84
CA ASP A 133 -8.46 36.31 -13.45
C ASP A 133 -7.49 35.79 -12.38
N VAL A 134 -6.53 34.99 -12.81
CA VAL A 134 -5.33 34.64 -12.06
C VAL A 134 -4.09 35.14 -12.82
N VAL A 135 -3.24 35.86 -12.09
CA VAL A 135 -1.95 36.35 -12.58
C VAL A 135 -0.89 35.31 -12.23
N VAL A 136 -0.28 34.72 -13.25
CA VAL A 136 0.77 33.70 -13.15
C VAL A 136 2.13 34.37 -13.29
N SER A 137 2.95 34.33 -12.24
CA SER A 137 4.28 34.95 -12.22
C SER A 137 5.40 34.00 -12.65
N ARG A 138 5.13 32.69 -12.76
CA ARG A 138 6.10 31.67 -13.15
C ARG A 138 5.52 30.68 -14.16
N ALA A 139 6.22 30.49 -15.26
CA ALA A 139 5.85 29.50 -16.26
C ALA A 139 5.99 28.07 -15.75
N VAL A 140 5.10 27.18 -16.19
CA VAL A 140 5.16 25.73 -15.95
C VAL A 140 5.27 24.96 -17.26
N THR A 141 5.81 23.75 -17.20
CA THR A 141 5.86 22.82 -18.34
C THR A 141 4.72 21.81 -18.27
N PRO A 142 4.34 21.16 -19.38
CA PRO A 142 3.41 20.03 -19.34
C PRO A 142 3.83 18.98 -18.30
N GLY A 143 2.86 18.44 -17.57
CA GLY A 143 3.01 17.50 -16.47
C GLY A 143 3.52 18.10 -15.15
N ARG A 144 3.79 19.41 -15.09
CA ARG A 144 4.28 20.03 -13.86
C ARG A 144 3.21 19.98 -12.77
N SER A 145 3.63 19.53 -11.59
CA SER A 145 2.79 19.40 -10.39
C SER A 145 1.60 18.45 -10.56
N VAL A 146 1.70 17.50 -11.51
CA VAL A 146 0.73 16.43 -11.74
C VAL A 146 1.39 15.10 -11.40
N THR A 147 0.70 14.24 -10.65
CA THR A 147 1.02 12.81 -10.58
C THR A 147 0.04 12.08 -11.48
N PHE A 148 0.57 11.37 -12.49
CA PHE A 148 -0.24 10.66 -13.46
C PHE A 148 -0.81 9.36 -12.89
N ALA A 149 -1.93 8.92 -13.46
CA ALA A 149 -2.52 7.64 -13.11
C ALA A 149 -1.48 6.49 -13.25
N GLY A 150 -1.46 5.60 -12.26
CA GLY A 150 -0.60 4.40 -12.27
C GLY A 150 0.88 4.67 -12.02
N THR A 151 1.26 5.88 -11.62
CA THR A 151 2.67 6.23 -11.36
C THR A 151 3.26 5.46 -10.17
N ASP A 152 2.46 5.17 -9.14
CA ASP A 152 2.92 4.42 -7.95
C ASP A 152 2.78 2.91 -8.17
N VAL A 153 1.62 2.47 -8.69
CA VAL A 153 1.33 1.08 -9.05
C VAL A 153 0.42 1.08 -10.28
N ALA A 154 0.83 0.39 -11.34
CA ALA A 154 0.00 0.23 -12.53
C ALA A 154 -1.00 -0.92 -12.37
N GLN A 155 -2.16 -0.82 -13.02
CA GLN A 155 -3.10 -1.92 -13.11
C GLN A 155 -2.42 -3.16 -13.73
N ASN A 156 -2.65 -4.33 -13.11
CA ASN A 156 -2.03 -5.62 -13.41
C ASN A 156 -0.53 -5.74 -13.06
N GLU A 157 0.06 -4.73 -12.43
CA GLU A 157 1.41 -4.85 -11.87
C GLU A 157 1.41 -5.82 -10.68
N ALA A 158 2.42 -6.69 -10.61
CA ALA A 158 2.61 -7.59 -9.47
C ALA A 158 3.23 -6.85 -8.29
N VAL A 159 2.43 -6.58 -7.25
CA VAL A 159 2.84 -5.80 -6.08
C VAL A 159 3.39 -6.65 -4.94
N LEU A 160 2.93 -7.90 -4.83
CA LEU A 160 3.35 -8.88 -3.81
C LEU A 160 3.46 -10.25 -4.46
N ARG A 161 4.33 -11.09 -3.92
CA ARG A 161 4.60 -12.43 -4.46
C ARG A 161 4.05 -13.52 -3.56
N GLU A 162 3.75 -14.67 -4.17
CA GLU A 162 3.50 -15.91 -3.45
C GLU A 162 4.61 -16.12 -2.41
N ARG A 163 4.23 -16.54 -1.20
CA ARG A 163 5.12 -16.77 -0.03
C ARG A 163 5.63 -15.52 0.68
N ASP A 164 5.23 -14.32 0.28
CA ASP A 164 5.47 -13.15 1.11
C ASP A 164 4.72 -13.27 2.44
N VAL A 165 5.41 -12.89 3.51
CA VAL A 165 4.82 -12.75 4.85
C VAL A 165 4.13 -11.40 4.93
N LEU A 166 2.84 -11.41 5.20
CA LEU A 166 2.03 -10.20 5.29
C LEU A 166 2.34 -9.45 6.59
N THR A 167 3.14 -8.38 6.51
CA THR A 167 3.38 -7.44 7.63
C THR A 167 2.40 -6.26 7.54
N SER A 168 2.59 -5.24 8.39
CA SER A 168 1.80 -4.00 8.33
C SER A 168 1.94 -3.28 6.98
N ARG A 169 3.08 -3.44 6.30
CA ARG A 169 3.33 -2.82 5.00
C ARG A 169 2.56 -3.51 3.87
N GLU A 170 2.63 -4.83 3.79
CA GLU A 170 1.90 -5.61 2.77
C GLU A 170 0.39 -5.48 2.96
N THR A 171 -0.10 -5.55 4.20
CA THR A 171 -1.52 -5.32 4.50
C THR A 171 -1.96 -3.89 4.15
N GLY A 172 -1.10 -2.90 4.35
CA GLY A 172 -1.32 -1.52 3.90
C GLY A 172 -1.40 -1.39 2.38
N ILE A 173 -0.55 -2.10 1.63
CA ILE A 173 -0.60 -2.15 0.16
C ILE A 173 -1.94 -2.76 -0.29
N LEU A 174 -2.32 -3.92 0.25
CA LEU A 174 -3.60 -4.56 -0.06
C LEU A 174 -4.79 -3.61 0.20
N ALA A 175 -4.78 -2.87 1.31
CA ALA A 175 -5.79 -1.84 1.61
C ALA A 175 -5.79 -0.71 0.57
N ALA A 176 -4.62 -0.20 0.19
CA ALA A 176 -4.48 0.87 -0.80
C ALA A 176 -4.98 0.46 -2.19
N LEU A 177 -4.90 -0.84 -2.51
CA LEU A 177 -5.46 -1.45 -3.71
C LEU A 177 -6.97 -1.72 -3.64
N GLY A 178 -7.61 -1.42 -2.50
CA GLY A 178 -9.04 -1.66 -2.28
C GLY A 178 -9.38 -3.13 -2.00
N MET A 179 -8.40 -3.96 -1.66
CA MET A 179 -8.64 -5.39 -1.36
C MET A 179 -9.10 -5.53 0.09
N SER A 180 -10.27 -6.15 0.30
CA SER A 180 -10.82 -6.44 1.64
C SER A 180 -10.50 -7.86 2.11
N ARG A 181 -10.05 -8.73 1.21
CA ARG A 181 -9.78 -10.15 1.43
C ARG A 181 -8.57 -10.59 0.63
N VAL A 182 -7.89 -11.64 1.08
CA VAL A 182 -6.67 -12.15 0.46
C VAL A 182 -6.51 -13.64 0.66
N GLU A 183 -6.08 -14.34 -0.39
CA GLU A 183 -5.79 -15.77 -0.34
C GLU A 183 -4.41 -16.02 0.29
N VAL A 184 -4.40 -16.82 1.36
CA VAL A 184 -3.19 -17.12 2.15
C VAL A 184 -3.07 -18.62 2.36
N PHE A 185 -1.86 -19.10 2.65
CA PHE A 185 -1.69 -20.48 3.06
C PHE A 185 -2.37 -20.75 4.41
N ALA A 186 -2.99 -21.92 4.50
CA ALA A 186 -3.60 -22.40 5.73
C ALA A 186 -2.54 -22.66 6.80
N ARG A 187 -2.80 -22.21 8.04
CA ARG A 187 -1.83 -22.41 9.14
C ARG A 187 -1.71 -23.91 9.48
N PRO A 188 -0.48 -24.45 9.57
CA PRO A 188 -0.29 -25.80 10.11
C PRO A 188 -0.85 -25.89 11.53
N ARG A 189 -1.60 -26.96 11.81
CA ARG A 189 -2.11 -27.25 13.15
C ARG A 189 -1.07 -28.08 13.89
N VAL A 190 -0.54 -27.54 14.98
CA VAL A 190 0.45 -28.21 15.84
C VAL A 190 -0.19 -28.48 17.20
N ALA A 191 -0.26 -29.75 17.58
CA ALA A 191 -0.68 -30.13 18.93
C ALA A 191 0.55 -30.13 19.86
N ILE A 192 0.41 -29.52 21.03
CA ILE A 192 1.45 -29.44 22.05
C ILE A 192 0.93 -30.21 23.28
N LEU A 193 1.78 -31.09 23.82
CA LEU A 193 1.48 -31.91 24.99
C LEU A 193 2.65 -31.79 25.97
N SER A 194 2.34 -31.41 27.20
CA SER A 194 3.27 -31.47 28.32
C SER A 194 3.08 -32.78 29.08
N THR A 195 4.17 -33.40 29.53
CA THR A 195 4.15 -34.69 30.22
C THR A 195 5.04 -34.65 31.44
N GLY A 196 4.47 -34.93 32.61
CA GLY A 196 5.17 -35.01 33.90
C GLY A 196 4.15 -35.04 35.03
N ASP A 197 4.33 -35.94 36.01
CA ASP A 197 3.43 -36.06 37.16
C ASP A 197 3.56 -34.84 38.11
N GLU A 198 4.67 -34.11 37.99
CA GLU A 198 4.98 -32.89 38.73
C GLU A 198 4.31 -31.64 38.15
N LEU A 199 3.83 -31.69 36.91
CA LEU A 199 3.31 -30.52 36.20
C LEU A 199 1.91 -30.16 36.66
N VAL A 200 1.69 -28.88 36.96
CA VAL A 200 0.40 -28.31 37.35
C VAL A 200 0.07 -27.13 36.43
N PRO A 201 -1.18 -26.98 35.97
CA PRO A 201 -1.56 -25.83 35.15
C PRO A 201 -1.39 -24.48 35.88
N PRO A 202 -0.99 -23.40 35.18
CA PRO A 202 -0.98 -22.07 35.75
C PRO A 202 -2.36 -21.66 36.32
N GLY A 203 -2.36 -21.12 37.54
CA GLY A 203 -3.57 -20.67 38.24
C GLY A 203 -4.07 -21.62 39.35
N GLU A 204 -3.56 -22.85 39.40
CA GLU A 204 -3.80 -23.77 40.52
C GLU A 204 -2.73 -23.62 41.62
N PRO A 205 -3.02 -23.93 42.90
CA PRO A 205 -2.01 -23.89 43.96
C PRO A 205 -0.99 -25.03 43.79
N LEU A 206 0.30 -24.71 43.92
CA LEU A 206 1.35 -25.75 43.93
C LEU A 206 1.41 -26.49 45.26
N GLY A 207 1.48 -27.82 45.17
CA GLY A 207 1.94 -28.68 46.23
C GLY A 207 3.46 -28.82 46.25
N THR A 208 3.98 -29.35 47.36
CA THR A 208 5.40 -29.71 47.47
C THR A 208 5.78 -30.74 46.40
N GLY A 209 6.81 -30.45 45.61
CA GLY A 209 7.28 -31.33 44.53
C GLY A 209 6.60 -31.12 43.17
N GLN A 210 5.67 -30.17 43.08
CA GLN A 210 5.05 -29.76 41.83
C GLN A 210 5.70 -28.50 41.27
N VAL A 211 5.61 -28.33 39.96
CA VAL A 211 6.00 -27.11 39.23
C VAL A 211 4.91 -26.76 38.23
N TYR A 212 4.83 -25.49 37.84
CA TYR A 212 3.91 -25.10 36.78
C TYR A 212 4.40 -25.57 35.41
N ASP A 213 3.45 -25.93 34.54
CA ASP A 213 3.65 -26.04 33.09
C ASP A 213 3.87 -24.67 32.44
#